data_AF-A0A522X8F8-F1
#
_entry.id   AF-A0A522X8F8-F1
#
_cell.length_a   1.000
_cell.length_b   1.000
_cell.length_c   1.000
_cell.angle_alpha   90.00
_cell.angle_beta   90.00
_cell.angle_gamma   90.00
#
_symmetry.space_group_name_H-M   'P 1'
#
loop_
_entity.id
_entity.type
_entity.pdbx_description
1 polymer ?
#
loop_
_entity_poly.entity_id
_entity_poly.type
_entity_poly.pdbx_seq_one_letter_code
_entity_poly.pdbx_strand_id
1 'polypeptide(L)'
;MSLRIQTSCYSKVPPSPRAICISRGMPRGKQYKRYWPLAPGPWFKSVDQDEYRRRYFAQLNQLDPVEVLCDLFELTGQLDPILLCYEPPGQFCHRRLFAEWINAQCPSWEIPEMK
;
A
#
# COMPACT_ATOMS: atom_id res chain seq x y z
N MET A 1 18.50 -8.72 -10.90
CA MET A 1 17.04 -8.68 -10.70
C MET A 1 16.67 -7.26 -10.35
N SER A 2 15.76 -6.62 -11.09
CA SER A 2 15.21 -5.32 -10.69
C SER A 2 14.15 -5.58 -9.63
N LEU A 3 14.38 -5.13 -8.40
CA LEU A 3 13.39 -5.17 -7.34
C LEU A 3 12.20 -4.27 -7.70
N ARG A 4 10.98 -4.74 -7.43
CA ARG A 4 9.75 -4.00 -7.76
C ARG A 4 8.72 -4.12 -6.64
N ILE A 5 8.02 -3.02 -6.37
CA ILE A 5 6.81 -3.01 -5.55
C ILE A 5 5.61 -2.90 -6.49
N GLN A 6 4.56 -3.65 -6.22
CA GLN A 6 3.31 -3.61 -6.98
C GLN A 6 2.13 -3.40 -6.04
N THR A 7 1.02 -2.92 -6.57
CA THR A 7 -0.25 -2.85 -5.83
C THR A 7 -1.32 -3.73 -6.48
N SER A 8 -2.23 -4.27 -5.66
CA SER A 8 -3.37 -5.07 -6.12
C SER A 8 -4.49 -5.10 -5.07
N CYS A 9 -5.50 -5.92 -5.30
CA CYS A 9 -6.62 -6.12 -4.39
C CYS A 9 -6.73 -7.57 -3.88
N TYR A 10 -7.39 -7.74 -2.75
CA TYR A 10 -7.55 -9.05 -2.10
C TYR A 10 -8.31 -10.11 -2.93
N SER A 11 -9.13 -9.68 -3.89
CA SER A 11 -9.86 -10.61 -4.77
C SER A 11 -8.94 -11.24 -5.82
N LYS A 12 -7.83 -10.59 -6.16
CA LYS A 12 -6.86 -11.09 -7.16
C LYS A 12 -5.67 -11.83 -6.56
N VAL A 13 -5.24 -11.46 -5.36
CA VAL A 13 -4.02 -11.99 -4.77
C VAL A 13 -4.33 -12.83 -3.52
N PRO A 14 -4.10 -14.15 -3.55
CA PRO A 14 -4.22 -14.98 -2.36
C PRO A 14 -3.06 -14.69 -1.37
N PRO A 15 -3.19 -15.12 -0.10
CA PRO A 15 -2.08 -15.13 0.84
C PRO A 15 -0.80 -15.71 0.24
N SER A 16 0.30 -14.97 0.33
CA SER A 16 1.61 -15.40 -0.14
C SER A 16 2.71 -14.63 0.60
N PRO A 17 3.98 -15.11 0.56
CA PRO A 17 5.09 -14.41 1.21
C PRO A 17 5.33 -12.96 0.73
N ARG A 18 4.85 -12.64 -0.48
CA ARG A 18 4.96 -11.33 -1.14
C ARG A 18 3.82 -10.37 -0.80
N ALA A 19 2.68 -10.90 -0.32
CA ALA A 19 1.45 -10.14 -0.18
C ALA A 19 1.35 -9.45 1.19
N ILE A 20 1.23 -8.12 1.17
CA ILE A 20 1.16 -7.27 2.37
C ILE A 20 -0.18 -6.54 2.41
N CYS A 21 -0.92 -6.74 3.50
CA CYS A 21 -2.06 -5.94 3.91
C CYS A 21 -1.58 -4.57 4.38
N ILE A 22 -1.96 -3.52 3.65
CA ILE A 22 -1.78 -2.12 4.07
C ILE A 22 -3.09 -1.47 4.50
N SER A 23 -4.22 -2.17 4.43
CA SER A 23 -5.50 -1.67 4.93
C SER A 23 -5.68 -1.95 6.43
N ARG A 24 -6.61 -1.23 7.08
CA ARG A 24 -6.93 -1.42 8.51
C ARG A 24 -7.47 -2.81 8.87
N GLY A 25 -7.97 -3.55 7.88
CA GLY A 25 -8.44 -4.93 8.02
C GLY A 25 -8.06 -5.77 6.80
N MET A 26 -8.24 -7.08 6.89
CA MET A 26 -8.06 -8.02 5.77
C MET A 26 -9.28 -8.95 5.67
N PRO A 27 -9.54 -9.59 4.53
CA PRO A 27 -10.71 -10.45 4.34
C PRO A 27 -10.77 -11.60 5.35
N ARG A 28 -11.98 -11.99 5.75
CA ARG A 28 -12.20 -13.09 6.68
C ARG A 28 -11.63 -14.40 6.11
N GLY A 29 -10.95 -15.17 6.96
CA GLY A 29 -10.36 -16.46 6.60
C GLY A 29 -9.08 -16.37 5.74
N LYS A 30 -8.58 -15.17 5.47
CA LYS A 30 -7.28 -14.97 4.82
C LYS A 30 -6.31 -14.31 5.80
N GLN A 31 -5.04 -14.71 5.73
CA GLN A 31 -3.97 -14.14 6.54
C GLN A 31 -2.85 -13.63 5.65
N TYR A 32 -2.56 -12.34 5.75
CA TYR A 32 -1.49 -11.67 5.02
C TYR A 32 -0.47 -11.10 6.00
N LYS A 33 0.75 -10.86 5.53
CA LYS A 33 1.68 -9.98 6.25
C LYS A 33 1.05 -8.59 6.34
N ARG A 34 1.37 -7.80 7.36
CA ARG A 34 0.74 -6.50 7.57
C ARG A 34 1.78 -5.43 7.81
N TYR A 35 1.58 -4.27 7.19
CA TYR A 35 2.38 -3.08 7.43
C TYR A 35 1.48 -1.92 7.85
N TRP A 36 1.45 -1.66 9.15
CA TRP A 36 0.56 -0.68 9.77
C TRP A 36 0.85 0.79 9.44
N PRO A 37 2.09 1.24 9.20
CA PRO A 37 2.35 2.66 8.87
C PRO A 37 1.59 3.16 7.63
N LEU A 38 1.31 2.27 6.68
CA LEU A 38 0.51 2.58 5.48
C LEU A 38 -1.00 2.37 5.66
N ALA A 39 -1.45 1.95 6.85
CA ALA A 39 -2.87 1.86 7.13
C ALA A 39 -3.49 3.26 7.30
N PRO A 40 -4.57 3.57 6.56
CA PRO A 40 -5.26 4.85 6.73
C PRO A 40 -5.71 5.04 8.19
N GLY A 41 -5.66 6.29 8.66
CA GLY A 41 -6.07 6.65 10.02
C GLY A 41 -7.56 6.43 10.31
N PRO A 42 -8.02 6.71 11.55
CA PRO A 42 -9.40 6.48 11.98
C PRO A 42 -10.48 7.16 11.13
N TRP A 43 -10.12 8.26 10.47
CA TRP A 43 -10.98 9.09 9.62
C TRP A 43 -11.33 8.46 8.26
N PHE A 44 -10.71 7.34 7.86
CA PHE A 44 -10.83 6.74 6.52
C PHE A 44 -12.25 6.36 6.04
N LYS A 45 -13.24 6.34 6.94
CA LYS A 45 -14.65 6.04 6.64
C LYS A 45 -15.61 7.22 6.84
N SER A 46 -15.10 8.36 7.32
CA SER A 46 -15.92 9.48 7.80
C SER A 46 -15.68 10.77 7.04
N VAL A 47 -14.91 10.74 5.96
CA VAL A 47 -14.53 11.91 5.17
C VAL A 47 -14.74 11.62 3.68
N ASP A 48 -14.92 12.68 2.89
CA ASP A 48 -14.93 12.58 1.42
C ASP A 48 -13.54 12.29 0.84
N GLN A 49 -13.44 12.12 -0.48
CA GLN A 49 -12.18 11.76 -1.14
C GLN A 49 -11.10 12.86 -1.04
N ASP A 50 -11.49 14.14 -1.02
CA ASP A 50 -10.55 15.25 -0.98
C ASP A 50 -9.90 15.36 0.41
N GLU A 51 -10.71 15.32 1.47
CA GLU A 51 -10.20 15.31 2.85
C GLU A 51 -9.48 13.99 3.16
N TYR A 52 -9.92 12.86 2.57
CA TYR A 52 -9.18 11.59 2.64
C TYR A 52 -7.77 11.78 2.07
N ARG A 53 -7.66 12.32 0.86
CA ARG A 53 -6.40 12.57 0.17
C ARG A 53 -5.49 13.45 1.02
N ARG A 54 -6.01 14.58 1.51
CA ARG A 54 -5.27 15.52 2.36
C ARG A 54 -4.71 14.86 3.61
N ARG A 55 -5.56 14.13 4.36
CA ARG A 55 -5.15 13.46 5.60
C ARG A 55 -4.18 12.31 5.36
N TYR A 56 -4.39 11.54 4.29
CA TYR A 56 -3.51 10.42 3.97
C TYR A 56 -2.11 10.89 3.59
N PHE A 57 -1.99 11.90 2.72
CA PHE A 57 -0.68 12.46 2.41
C PHE A 57 -0.01 13.11 3.61
N ALA A 58 -0.76 13.79 4.49
CA ALA A 58 -0.20 14.32 5.74
C ALA A 58 0.32 13.22 6.67
N GLN A 59 -0.29 12.02 6.66
CA GLN A 59 0.22 10.84 7.37
C GLN A 59 1.49 10.29 6.70
N LEU A 60 1.47 10.11 5.38
CA LEU A 60 2.63 9.60 4.64
C LEU A 60 3.85 10.52 4.77
N ASN A 61 3.66 11.84 4.76
CA ASN A 61 4.72 12.82 4.90
C ASN A 61 5.38 12.86 6.29
N GLN A 62 4.88 12.09 7.26
CA GLN A 62 5.55 11.86 8.55
C GLN A 62 6.50 10.65 8.51
N LEU A 63 6.50 9.89 7.41
CA LEU A 63 7.34 8.71 7.22
C LEU A 63 8.53 9.04 6.31
N ASP A 64 9.62 8.31 6.51
CA ASP A 64 10.72 8.30 5.53
C ASP A 64 10.40 7.30 4.40
N PRO A 65 10.41 7.74 3.13
CA PRO A 65 10.05 6.87 2.00
C PRO A 65 11.05 5.73 1.82
N VAL A 66 12.34 5.93 2.09
CA VAL A 66 13.37 4.90 1.93
C VAL A 66 13.22 3.84 3.02
N GLU A 67 12.97 4.24 4.27
CA GLU A 67 12.68 3.30 5.36
C GLU A 67 11.43 2.46 5.06
N VAL A 68 10.35 3.10 4.58
CA VAL A 68 9.13 2.37 4.18
C VAL A 68 9.43 1.34 3.09
N LEU A 69 10.21 1.70 2.07
CA LEU A 69 10.58 0.75 1.00
C LEU A 69 11.39 -0.42 1.57
N CYS A 70 12.39 -0.15 2.39
CA CYS A 70 13.21 -1.17 3.06
C CYS A 70 12.36 -2.13 3.91
N ASP A 71 11.48 -1.60 4.76
CA ASP A 71 10.56 -2.37 5.61
C ASP A 71 9.69 -3.32 4.78
N LEU A 72 9.18 -2.85 3.64
CA LEU A 72 8.33 -3.66 2.76
C LEU A 72 9.11 -4.85 2.17
N PHE A 73 10.36 -4.66 1.74
CA PHE A 73 11.21 -5.75 1.27
C PHE A 73 11.64 -6.68 2.40
N GLU A 74 11.96 -6.15 3.58
CA GLU A 74 12.30 -6.97 4.74
C GLU A 74 11.12 -7.86 5.14
N LEU A 75 9.92 -7.28 5.20
CA LEU A 75 8.69 -8.03 5.50
C LEU A 75 8.47 -9.17 4.53
N THR A 76 8.80 -9.03 3.23
CA THR A 76 8.63 -10.10 2.25
C THR A 76 9.79 -11.08 2.20
N GLY A 77 10.87 -10.89 2.97
CA GLY A 77 12.09 -11.69 2.85
C GLY A 77 12.85 -11.39 1.56
N GLN A 78 12.95 -10.12 1.20
CA GLN A 78 13.62 -9.60 -0.01
C GLN A 78 12.95 -10.01 -1.33
N LEU A 79 11.68 -10.40 -1.29
CA LEU A 79 10.86 -10.65 -2.49
C LEU A 79 10.13 -9.37 -2.91
N ASP A 80 9.80 -9.24 -4.19
CA ASP A 80 8.99 -8.13 -4.73
C ASP A 80 7.63 -8.00 -4.02
N PRO A 81 7.39 -6.96 -3.19
CA PRO A 81 6.16 -6.80 -2.42
C PRO A 81 4.94 -6.50 -3.27
N ILE A 82 3.79 -7.03 -2.85
CA ILE A 82 2.48 -6.76 -3.43
C ILE A 82 1.59 -6.17 -2.33
N LEU A 83 1.33 -4.86 -2.41
CA LEU A 83 0.52 -4.13 -1.43
C LEU A 83 -0.96 -4.27 -1.76
N LEU A 84 -1.74 -4.67 -0.76
CA LEU A 84 -3.13 -5.05 -0.91
C LEU A 84 -4.08 -4.14 -0.13
N CYS A 85 -5.22 -3.87 -0.76
CA CYS A 85 -6.44 -3.43 -0.08
C CYS A 85 -7.69 -3.98 -0.77
N TYR A 86 -8.88 -3.45 -0.42
CA TYR A 86 -10.16 -4.05 -0.81
C TYR A 86 -10.66 -3.62 -2.17
N GLU A 87 -10.45 -2.35 -2.52
CA GLU A 87 -11.03 -1.74 -3.71
C GLU A 87 -10.46 -2.40 -4.97
N PRO A 88 -11.27 -2.65 -6.02
CA PRO A 88 -10.75 -3.22 -7.26
C PRO A 88 -9.81 -2.24 -7.99
N PRO A 89 -8.99 -2.71 -8.95
CA PRO A 89 -8.12 -1.85 -9.74
C PRO A 89 -8.89 -0.72 -10.44
N GLY A 90 -8.25 0.44 -10.57
CA GLY A 90 -8.87 1.62 -11.17
C GLY A 90 -9.77 2.45 -10.24
N GLN A 91 -10.17 1.94 -9.07
CA GLN A 91 -10.97 2.69 -8.10
C GLN A 91 -10.09 3.52 -7.16
N PHE A 92 -10.64 4.64 -6.66
CA PHE A 92 -10.01 5.43 -5.61
C PHE A 92 -9.73 4.57 -4.37
N CYS A 93 -8.49 4.58 -3.89
CA CYS A 93 -8.06 3.84 -2.71
C CYS A 93 -6.66 4.31 -2.25
N HIS A 94 -6.32 4.02 -0.99
CA HIS A 94 -5.06 4.44 -0.37
C HIS A 94 -3.81 3.82 -1.01
N ARG A 95 -3.88 2.62 -1.61
CA ARG A 95 -2.73 2.04 -2.33
C ARG A 95 -2.30 2.90 -3.53
N ARG A 96 -3.24 3.57 -4.19
CA ARG A 96 -2.95 4.47 -5.32
C ARG A 96 -2.34 5.78 -4.82
N LEU A 97 -2.87 6.33 -3.73
CA LEU A 97 -2.29 7.50 -3.09
C LEU A 97 -0.86 7.23 -2.58
N PHE A 98 -0.59 6.03 -2.07
CA PHE A 98 0.76 5.61 -1.72
C PHE A 98 1.69 5.53 -2.94
N ALA A 99 1.23 4.96 -4.06
CA ALA A 99 2.00 4.95 -5.30
C ALA A 99 2.30 6.37 -5.82
N GLU A 100 1.32 7.28 -5.74
CA GLU A 100 1.51 8.71 -6.05
C GLU A 100 2.55 9.35 -5.11
N TRP A 101 2.49 9.06 -3.82
CA TRP A 101 3.45 9.57 -2.83
C TRP A 101 4.87 9.09 -3.10
N ILE A 102 5.08 7.79 -3.34
CA ILE A 102 6.42 7.26 -3.64
C ILE A 102 6.95 7.85 -4.94
N ASN A 103 6.14 7.99 -5.99
CA ASN A 103 6.60 8.60 -7.24
C ASN A 103 7.05 10.05 -7.03
N ALA A 104 6.34 10.80 -6.18
CA ALA A 104 6.73 12.18 -5.83
C ALA A 104 8.02 12.26 -5.00
N GLN A 105 8.18 11.37 -4.02
CA GLN A 105 9.32 11.39 -3.09
C GLN A 105 10.56 10.69 -3.66
N CYS A 106 10.37 9.71 -4.53
CA CYS A 106 11.40 8.86 -5.11
C CYS A 106 11.11 8.60 -6.60
N PRO A 107 11.41 9.56 -7.50
CA PRO A 107 11.03 9.49 -8.91
C PRO A 107 11.60 8.31 -9.69
N SER A 108 12.65 7.66 -9.18
CA SER A 108 13.21 6.43 -9.75
C SER A 108 12.38 5.18 -9.44
N TRP A 109 11.39 5.28 -8.56
CA TRP A 109 10.48 4.19 -8.21
C TRP A 109 9.13 4.36 -8.90
N GLU A 110 8.75 3.33 -9.67
CA GLU A 110 7.40 3.19 -10.19
C GLU A 110 6.71 2.05 -9.43
N ILE A 111 5.50 2.32 -8.93
CA ILE A 111 4.67 1.31 -8.25
C ILE A 111 3.44 1.02 -9.12
N PRO A 112 3.52 0.05 -10.05
CA PRO A 112 2.39 -0.28 -10.92
C PRO A 112 1.26 -1.01 -10.16
N GLU A 113 0.03 -0.79 -10.62
CA GLU A 113 -1.14 -1.57 -10.21
C GLU A 113 -1.30 -2.79 -11.13
N MET A 114 -1.48 -3.97 -10.53
CA MET A 114 -1.73 -5.22 -11.27
C MET A 114 -3.09 -5.14 -11.98
N LYS A 115 -3.05 -5.15 -13.32
CA LYS A 115 -4.23 -5.13 -14.19
C LYS A 115 -5.09 -6.39 -14.09
#